data_AF-A0A0T6B241-F1
#
_entry.id   AF-A0A0T6B241-F1
#
_cell.length_a   1.000
_cell.length_b   1.000
_cell.length_c   1.000
_cell.angle_alpha   90.00
_cell.angle_beta   90.00
_cell.angle_gamma   90.00
#
_symmetry.space_group_name_H-M   'P 1'
#
loop_
_entity.id
_entity.type
_entity.pdbx_description
1 polymer ?
#
loop_
_entity_poly.entity_id
_entity_poly.type
_entity_poly.pdbx_seq_one_letter_code
_entity_poly.pdbx_strand_id
1 'polypeptide(L)'
;MFNPKPPSKQSGGYVETEGQNKLIHEMLQSFTVADFCLVGPRGCGKSILVNKMAEMMGKETEMIVLYQDMTSRDLIQQRTTLDNGDTVWRYSPLIQAALEGKIAILDGIHRIHPSTLSVLHRLVHDRELQLHDGKRLLSQERYQQMKNQFNISDEQLSNNGILKIHPEFRIIAIGEPPSLQTGVNWMSPEVLSLFIFHEAKALSKQEEMHIITSQYGVISKPLHRIIDLAHLLRLNQDPALRNLAGHLSTRQLLRIASRMQKYSSDDLYDTIQATFMMKFLPSLTREALETTVQNLGITSNDQSLLEEPLEYGTVNGILTIGATKAPVFKTVNATKVPNILFYDVPQHLRLMERLLQDFQLGQHLLLVGNQGVGKNKIVDRFLELLNRPREYIQLHRDTTVQTLTVQPTVKDGLLIHEDSPLVRAIKYGHVLVIDEADKAPTHNANLYTSATYYCFTFVAIS
;
A
#
# COMPACT_ATOMS: atom_id res chain seq x y z
N MET A 1 10.61 19.92 -21.38
CA MET A 1 11.43 19.65 -20.18
C MET A 1 10.65 20.09 -18.95
N PHE A 2 9.71 19.28 -18.49
CA PHE A 2 9.14 19.43 -17.15
C PHE A 2 9.71 18.28 -16.35
N ASN A 3 10.73 18.56 -15.53
CA ASN A 3 11.23 17.63 -14.56
C ASN A 3 10.55 18.02 -13.23
N PRO A 4 9.38 17.46 -12.89
CA PRO A 4 8.82 17.70 -11.57
C PRO A 4 9.75 17.01 -10.60
N LYS A 5 10.62 17.78 -9.94
CA LYS A 5 11.26 17.31 -8.72
C LYS A 5 10.13 16.80 -7.82
N PRO A 6 10.17 15.55 -7.32
CA PRO A 6 9.20 15.13 -6.34
C PRO A 6 9.27 16.12 -5.18
N PRO A 7 8.13 16.58 -4.64
CA PRO A 7 8.14 17.46 -3.49
C PRO A 7 8.98 16.78 -2.40
N SER A 8 9.95 17.52 -1.86
CA SER A 8 10.72 17.09 -0.69
C SER A 8 9.71 16.61 0.35
N LYS A 9 9.71 15.30 0.64
CA LYS A 9 8.84 14.68 1.65
C LYS A 9 9.16 15.36 2.98
N GLN A 10 8.39 16.39 3.36
CA GLN A 10 8.39 16.88 4.73
C GLN A 10 7.93 15.72 5.61
N SER A 11 8.78 15.36 6.58
CA SER A 11 8.61 14.28 7.54
C SER A 11 7.38 14.50 8.43
N GLY A 12 6.19 14.20 7.92
CA GLY A 12 4.98 14.13 8.73
C GLY A 12 4.87 12.75 9.38
N GLY A 13 5.27 12.62 10.65
CA GLY A 13 4.71 11.59 11.54
C GLY A 13 5.55 10.36 11.90
N TYR A 14 6.90 10.41 11.84
CA TYR A 14 7.69 9.40 12.56
C TYR A 14 7.77 9.78 14.04
N VAL A 15 7.35 8.89 14.93
CA VAL A 15 7.51 9.06 16.39
C VAL A 15 8.57 8.06 16.83
N GLU A 16 9.61 8.58 17.47
CA GLU A 16 10.73 7.77 17.93
C GLU A 16 10.29 6.84 19.07
N THR A 17 10.71 5.58 19.00
CA THR A 17 10.62 4.64 20.12
C THR A 17 11.98 4.01 20.36
N GLU A 18 12.25 3.62 21.60
CA GLU A 18 13.53 3.01 21.97
C GLU A 18 13.81 1.73 21.15
N GLY A 19 12.79 0.88 20.99
CA GLY A 19 12.89 -0.36 20.22
C GLY A 19 13.18 -0.11 18.73
N GLN A 20 12.53 0.89 18.14
CA GLN A 20 12.75 1.26 16.76
C GLN A 20 14.11 1.91 16.52
N ASN A 21 14.55 2.79 17.43
CA ASN A 21 15.86 3.43 17.35
C ASN A 21 16.99 2.39 17.41
N LYS A 22 16.89 1.40 18.30
CA LYS A 22 17.84 0.29 18.34
C LYS A 22 17.90 -0.47 17.01
N LEU A 23 16.74 -0.78 16.43
CA LEU A 23 16.66 -1.48 15.15
C LEU A 23 17.25 -0.63 14.00
N ILE A 24 17.03 0.69 14.00
CA ILE A 24 17.65 1.61 13.03
C ILE A 24 19.18 1.57 13.16
N HIS A 25 19.73 1.56 14.37
CA HIS A 25 21.18 1.43 14.56
C HIS A 25 21.73 0.11 14.01
N GLU A 26 21.05 -1.01 14.26
CA GLU A 26 21.43 -2.32 13.71
C GLU A 26 21.38 -2.33 12.17
N MET A 27 20.33 -1.75 11.57
CA MET A 27 20.21 -1.64 10.12
C MET A 27 21.30 -0.75 9.51
N LEU A 28 21.64 0.38 10.16
CA LEU A 28 22.72 1.27 9.72
C LEU A 28 24.07 0.56 9.71
N GLN A 29 24.36 -0.26 10.73
CA GLN A 29 25.58 -1.07 10.78
C GLN A 29 25.64 -2.04 9.60
N SER A 30 24.57 -2.81 9.37
CA SER A 30 24.52 -3.76 8.24
C SER A 30 24.60 -3.07 6.88
N PHE A 31 23.98 -1.91 6.71
CA PHE A 31 23.98 -1.15 5.46
C PHE A 31 25.39 -0.77 4.97
N THR A 32 26.32 -0.55 5.90
CA THR A 32 27.72 -0.25 5.55
C THR A 32 28.41 -1.44 4.87
N VAL A 33 28.04 -2.67 5.23
CA VAL A 33 28.71 -3.89 4.80
C VAL A 33 28.00 -4.56 3.62
N ALA A 34 26.69 -4.74 3.70
CA ALA A 34 25.95 -5.58 2.76
C ALA A 34 24.50 -5.11 2.53
N ASP A 35 23.86 -5.73 1.54
CA ASP A 35 22.41 -5.65 1.34
C ASP A 35 21.71 -6.44 2.46
N PHE A 36 20.57 -5.97 2.94
CA PHE A 36 19.87 -6.58 4.08
C PHE A 36 18.37 -6.74 3.85
N CYS A 37 17.75 -7.61 4.65
CA CYS A 37 16.33 -7.88 4.63
C CYS A 37 15.71 -7.62 6.00
N LEU A 38 14.65 -6.80 6.03
CA LEU A 38 13.86 -6.52 7.23
C LEU A 38 12.58 -7.38 7.23
N VAL A 39 12.50 -8.33 8.16
CA VAL A 39 11.38 -9.27 8.29
C VAL A 39 10.57 -8.95 9.54
N GLY A 40 9.24 -8.92 9.43
CA GLY A 40 8.38 -8.67 10.59
C GLY A 40 6.90 -8.75 10.26
N PRO A 41 6.00 -8.68 11.25
CA PRO A 41 4.57 -8.80 11.05
C PRO A 41 3.99 -7.64 10.21
N ARG A 42 2.75 -7.82 9.75
CA ARG A 42 2.04 -6.78 9.00
C ARG A 42 1.80 -5.55 9.88
N GLY A 43 2.05 -4.37 9.31
CA GLY A 43 1.72 -3.10 9.96
C GLY A 43 2.64 -2.65 11.10
N CYS A 44 3.77 -3.32 11.37
CA CYS A 44 4.73 -2.90 12.41
C CYS A 44 5.64 -1.71 12.03
N GLY A 45 5.48 -1.13 10.84
CA GLY A 45 6.22 0.08 10.43
C GLY A 45 7.51 -0.16 9.65
N LYS A 46 7.79 -1.36 9.14
CA LYS A 46 9.01 -1.70 8.36
C LYS A 46 9.38 -0.66 7.29
N SER A 47 8.45 -0.32 6.41
CA SER A 47 8.68 0.66 5.35
C SER A 47 8.96 2.07 5.88
N ILE A 48 8.39 2.44 7.03
CA ILE A 48 8.66 3.73 7.67
C ILE A 48 10.09 3.74 8.23
N LEU A 49 10.51 2.66 8.88
CA LEU A 49 11.87 2.52 9.43
C LEU A 49 12.95 2.59 8.35
N VAL A 50 12.77 1.88 7.24
CA VAL A 50 13.72 1.91 6.11
C VAL A 50 13.79 3.29 5.47
N ASN A 51 12.64 3.94 5.26
CA ASN A 51 12.63 5.31 4.73
C ASN A 51 13.25 6.31 5.71
N LYS A 52 13.04 6.13 7.02
CA LYS A 52 13.65 6.99 8.05
C LYS A 52 15.16 6.84 8.08
N MET A 53 15.65 5.60 8.00
CA MET A 53 17.09 5.31 7.89
C MET A 53 17.69 5.98 6.65
N ALA A 54 17.06 5.85 5.49
CA ALA A 54 17.54 6.48 4.26
C ALA A 54 17.53 8.02 4.34
N GLU A 55 16.50 8.61 4.94
CA GLU A 55 16.42 10.05 5.20
C GLU A 55 17.58 10.53 6.10
N MET A 56 17.87 9.80 7.20
CA MET A 56 18.99 10.11 8.09
C MET A 56 20.34 10.08 7.36
N MET A 57 20.47 9.25 6.32
CA MET A 57 21.67 9.15 5.49
C MET A 57 21.70 10.13 4.31
N GLY A 58 20.63 10.90 4.08
CA GLY A 58 20.49 11.76 2.91
C GLY A 58 20.45 10.99 1.58
N LYS A 59 19.95 9.75 1.60
CA LYS A 59 19.92 8.86 0.43
C LYS A 59 18.53 8.84 -0.21
N GLU A 60 18.49 8.88 -1.53
CA GLU A 60 17.27 8.68 -2.29
C GLU A 60 16.89 7.20 -2.30
N THR A 61 15.58 6.92 -2.14
CA THR A 61 15.02 5.57 -2.16
C THR A 61 14.14 5.36 -3.38
N GLU A 62 14.27 4.19 -4.00
CA GLU A 62 13.40 3.74 -5.07
C GLU A 62 12.63 2.51 -4.57
N MET A 63 11.30 2.57 -4.52
CA MET A 63 10.47 1.49 -3.96
C MET A 63 9.93 0.60 -5.07
N ILE A 64 10.26 -0.68 -5.01
CA ILE A 64 9.80 -1.72 -5.93
C ILE A 64 8.86 -2.65 -5.17
N VAL A 65 7.57 -2.58 -5.49
CA VAL A 65 6.55 -3.44 -4.88
C VAL A 65 6.51 -4.78 -5.61
N LEU A 66 6.81 -5.85 -4.87
CA LEU A 66 6.84 -7.21 -5.39
C LEU A 66 5.45 -7.86 -5.30
N TYR A 67 5.09 -8.57 -6.38
CA TYR A 67 3.86 -9.35 -6.49
C TYR A 67 4.16 -10.75 -7.05
N GLN A 68 3.22 -11.68 -6.82
CA GLN A 68 3.45 -13.12 -7.04
C GLN A 68 3.79 -13.49 -8.48
N ASP A 69 3.14 -12.85 -9.45
CA ASP A 69 3.30 -13.14 -10.87
C ASP A 69 4.46 -12.35 -11.52
N MET A 70 5.29 -11.67 -10.73
CA MET A 70 6.47 -11.00 -11.27
C MET A 70 7.47 -11.98 -11.84
N THR A 71 7.99 -11.63 -13.01
CA THR A 71 9.05 -12.36 -13.68
C THR A 71 10.38 -11.61 -13.61
N SER A 72 11.46 -12.26 -14.03
CA SER A 72 12.79 -11.62 -14.13
C SER A 72 12.79 -10.40 -15.05
N ARG A 73 11.92 -10.38 -16.07
CA ARG A 73 11.79 -9.23 -16.98
C ARG A 73 11.28 -7.99 -16.24
N ASP A 74 10.38 -8.16 -15.28
CA ASP A 74 9.83 -7.05 -14.51
C ASP A 74 10.87 -6.44 -13.55
N LEU A 75 11.80 -7.26 -13.05
CA LEU A 75 12.88 -6.82 -12.17
C LEU A 75 14.06 -6.20 -12.93
N ILE A 76 14.30 -6.57 -14.19
CA ILE A 76 15.48 -6.15 -14.95
C ILE A 76 15.12 -5.17 -16.06
N GLN A 77 14.39 -5.64 -17.07
CA GLN A 77 14.09 -4.90 -18.28
C GLN A 77 12.75 -5.34 -18.88
N GLN A 78 11.88 -4.36 -19.08
CA GLN A 78 10.59 -4.55 -19.72
C GLN A 78 10.66 -4.09 -21.16
N ARG A 79 9.90 -4.77 -22.05
CA ARG A 79 9.64 -4.25 -23.39
C ARG A 79 8.50 -3.23 -23.31
N THR A 80 8.70 -2.08 -23.91
CA THR A 80 7.68 -1.06 -24.09
C THR A 80 7.62 -0.68 -25.57
N THR A 81 6.48 -0.18 -26.01
CA THR A 81 6.17 0.21 -27.38
C THR A 81 6.05 1.72 -27.40
N LEU A 82 6.81 2.36 -28.28
CA LEU A 82 6.73 3.80 -28.52
C LEU A 82 5.49 4.14 -29.34
N ASP A 83 5.11 5.42 -29.35
CA ASP A 83 3.94 5.92 -30.09
C ASP A 83 4.04 5.69 -31.61
N ASN A 84 5.25 5.50 -32.13
CA ASN A 84 5.52 5.17 -33.53
C ASN A 84 5.39 3.66 -33.84
N GLY A 85 5.08 2.83 -32.85
CA GLY A 85 4.96 1.37 -32.98
C GLY A 85 6.25 0.58 -32.70
N ASP A 86 7.39 1.24 -32.50
CA ASP A 86 8.66 0.55 -32.25
C ASP A 86 8.72 -0.04 -30.83
N THR A 87 9.21 -1.28 -30.70
CA THR A 87 9.46 -1.89 -29.39
C THR A 87 10.86 -1.52 -28.89
N VAL A 88 10.94 -0.88 -27.73
CA VAL A 88 12.20 -0.55 -27.05
C VAL A 88 12.30 -1.23 -25.69
N TRP A 89 13.54 -1.47 -25.25
CA TRP A 89 13.82 -1.94 -23.89
C TRP A 89 13.82 -0.77 -22.92
N ARG A 90 13.10 -0.92 -21.82
CA ARG A 90 13.05 0.04 -20.71
C ARG A 90 13.66 -0.59 -19.47
N TYR A 91 14.57 0.14 -18.83
CA TYR A 91 15.13 -0.24 -17.54
C TYR A 91 14.04 -0.29 -16.47
N SER A 92 14.08 -1.34 -15.63
CA SER A 92 13.24 -1.38 -14.43
C SER A 92 13.71 -0.32 -13.40
N PRO A 93 12.86 0.02 -12.42
CA PRO A 93 13.26 0.91 -11.32
C PRO A 93 14.49 0.40 -10.55
N LEU A 94 14.66 -0.92 -10.43
CA LEU A 94 15.84 -1.51 -9.80
C LEU A 94 17.12 -1.18 -10.57
N ILE A 95 17.09 -1.26 -11.91
CA ILE A 95 18.25 -0.94 -12.75
C ILE A 95 18.52 0.57 -12.74
N GLN A 96 17.48 1.39 -12.76
CA GLN A 96 17.63 2.84 -12.63
C GLN A 96 18.29 3.21 -11.29
N ALA A 97 17.82 2.62 -10.18
CA ALA A 97 18.44 2.81 -8.87
C ALA A 97 19.92 2.37 -8.84
N ALA A 98 20.26 1.28 -9.53
CA ALA A 98 21.64 0.80 -9.64
C ALA A 98 22.56 1.76 -10.41
N LEU A 99 22.05 2.41 -11.43
CA LEU A 99 22.79 3.39 -12.23
C LEU A 99 22.91 4.75 -11.53
N GLU A 100 21.85 5.17 -10.81
CA GLU A 100 21.76 6.47 -10.14
C GLU A 100 22.32 6.48 -8.72
N GLY A 101 22.58 5.31 -8.11
CA GLY A 101 23.11 5.23 -6.74
C GLY A 101 22.08 5.36 -5.64
N LYS A 102 20.84 4.99 -5.93
CA LYS A 102 19.72 5.01 -4.98
C LYS A 102 19.68 3.73 -4.14
N ILE A 103 18.93 3.77 -3.05
CA ILE A 103 18.59 2.57 -2.28
C ILE A 103 17.35 1.94 -2.93
N ALA A 104 17.48 0.72 -3.47
CA ALA A 104 16.35 -0.04 -3.99
C ALA A 104 15.65 -0.82 -2.86
N ILE A 105 14.41 -0.45 -2.56
CA ILE A 105 13.59 -1.11 -1.54
C ILE A 105 12.69 -2.15 -2.21
N LEU A 106 12.96 -3.44 -1.98
CA LEU A 106 12.15 -4.55 -2.47
C LEU A 106 11.05 -4.90 -1.45
N ASP A 107 9.86 -4.34 -1.62
CA ASP A 107 8.74 -4.53 -0.68
C ASP A 107 7.92 -5.77 -1.05
N GLY A 108 7.86 -6.76 -0.16
CA GLY A 108 7.08 -7.98 -0.35
C GLY A 108 7.87 -9.16 -0.90
N ILE A 109 9.15 -9.32 -0.53
CA ILE A 109 10.02 -10.41 -1.01
C ILE A 109 9.44 -11.81 -0.80
N HIS A 110 8.63 -11.99 0.24
CA HIS A 110 7.92 -13.23 0.56
C HIS A 110 6.83 -13.64 -0.44
N ARG A 111 6.47 -12.76 -1.38
CA ARG A 111 5.35 -12.96 -2.32
C ARG A 111 5.78 -13.51 -3.66
N ILE A 112 7.01 -13.19 -4.07
CA ILE A 112 7.52 -13.55 -5.39
C ILE A 112 8.06 -14.99 -5.37
N HIS A 113 8.01 -15.64 -6.53
CA HIS A 113 8.58 -16.98 -6.64
C HIS A 113 10.11 -16.94 -6.42
N PRO A 114 10.70 -17.86 -5.64
CA PRO A 114 12.15 -17.86 -5.35
C PRO A 114 13.03 -17.90 -6.61
N SER A 115 12.58 -18.55 -7.69
CA SER A 115 13.34 -18.55 -8.95
C SER A 115 13.48 -17.16 -9.57
N THR A 116 12.53 -16.24 -9.36
CA THR A 116 12.64 -14.87 -9.84
C THR A 116 13.69 -14.07 -9.05
N LEU A 117 13.85 -14.36 -7.75
CA LEU A 117 14.91 -13.77 -6.92
C LEU A 117 16.30 -14.25 -7.31
N SER A 118 16.41 -15.42 -7.95
CA SER A 118 17.72 -15.96 -8.33
C SER A 118 18.53 -15.04 -9.24
N VAL A 119 17.85 -14.17 -10.01
CA VAL A 119 18.51 -13.19 -10.88
C VAL A 119 19.22 -12.09 -10.09
N LEU A 120 18.80 -11.85 -8.84
CA LEU A 120 19.44 -10.87 -7.97
C LEU A 120 20.76 -11.38 -7.37
N HIS A 121 21.06 -12.70 -7.41
CA HIS A 121 22.31 -13.23 -6.83
C HIS A 121 23.55 -12.53 -7.37
N ARG A 122 23.67 -12.42 -8.70
CA ARG A 122 24.84 -11.76 -9.32
C ARG A 122 24.89 -10.28 -9.00
N LEU A 123 23.74 -9.63 -8.89
CA LEU A 123 23.66 -8.21 -8.56
C LEU A 123 24.01 -7.93 -7.09
N VAL A 124 23.66 -8.83 -6.18
CA VAL A 124 23.90 -8.68 -4.73
C VAL A 124 25.34 -9.07 -4.37
N HIS A 125 25.83 -10.22 -4.86
CA HIS A 125 27.16 -10.73 -4.52
C HIS A 125 28.27 -10.10 -5.37
N ASP A 126 28.16 -10.15 -6.70
CA ASP A 126 29.23 -9.74 -7.61
C ASP A 126 29.12 -8.29 -8.07
N ARG A 127 27.99 -7.62 -7.76
CA ARG A 127 27.61 -6.33 -8.35
C ARG A 127 27.74 -6.39 -9.88
N GLU A 128 27.17 -7.44 -10.47
CA GLU A 128 27.15 -7.65 -11.91
C GLU A 128 25.77 -8.12 -12.37
N LEU A 129 25.31 -7.62 -13.51
CA LEU A 129 24.05 -8.07 -14.10
C LEU A 129 24.09 -7.97 -15.62
N GLN A 130 23.62 -9.02 -16.29
CA GLN A 130 23.40 -9.01 -17.74
C GLN A 130 21.95 -8.64 -18.04
N LEU A 131 21.78 -7.65 -18.92
CA LEU A 131 20.50 -7.16 -19.37
C LEU A 131 20.02 -7.92 -20.61
N HIS A 132 18.71 -7.86 -20.88
CA HIS A 132 18.08 -8.54 -22.02
C HIS A 132 18.42 -7.88 -23.37
N ASP A 133 18.75 -6.59 -23.38
CA ASP A 133 19.24 -5.86 -24.54
C ASP A 133 20.73 -6.14 -24.88
N GLY A 134 21.38 -7.03 -24.11
CA GLY A 134 22.79 -7.41 -24.28
C GLY A 134 23.77 -6.53 -23.50
N LYS A 135 23.31 -5.44 -22.88
CA LYS A 135 24.15 -4.60 -22.02
C LYS A 135 24.52 -5.34 -20.72
N ARG A 136 25.60 -4.89 -20.08
CA ARG A 136 26.10 -5.46 -18.82
C ARG A 136 26.35 -4.37 -17.82
N LEU A 137 25.83 -4.54 -16.61
CA LEU A 137 26.17 -3.71 -15.46
C LEU A 137 27.34 -4.36 -14.72
N LEU A 138 28.37 -3.57 -14.42
CA LEU A 138 29.56 -4.02 -13.69
C LEU A 138 29.79 -3.16 -12.46
N SER A 139 30.40 -3.77 -11.44
CA SER A 139 30.89 -3.07 -10.26
C SER A 139 31.86 -1.96 -10.64
N GLN A 140 31.93 -0.91 -9.84
CA GLN A 140 32.85 0.20 -10.10
C GLN A 140 34.30 -0.28 -10.23
N GLU A 141 34.74 -1.21 -9.40
CA GLU A 141 36.09 -1.77 -9.43
C GLU A 141 36.38 -2.50 -10.75
N ARG A 142 35.49 -3.42 -11.17
CA ARG A 142 35.66 -4.15 -12.43
C ARG A 142 35.58 -3.21 -13.63
N TYR A 143 34.70 -2.22 -13.59
CA TYR A 143 34.58 -1.20 -14.63
C TYR A 143 35.89 -0.41 -14.79
N GLN A 144 36.49 0.03 -13.67
CA GLN A 144 37.78 0.73 -13.66
C GLN A 144 38.94 -0.18 -14.12
N GLN A 145 38.95 -1.45 -13.71
CA GLN A 145 39.94 -2.42 -14.16
C GLN A 145 39.91 -2.60 -15.68
N MET A 146 38.72 -2.77 -16.26
CA MET A 146 38.56 -2.86 -17.72
C MET A 146 39.00 -1.58 -18.42
N LYS A 147 38.64 -0.42 -17.86
CA LYS A 147 39.06 0.89 -18.39
C LYS A 147 40.58 1.00 -18.47
N ASN A 148 41.27 0.63 -17.40
CA ASN A 148 42.73 0.72 -17.30
C ASN A 148 43.44 -0.32 -18.16
N GLN A 149 42.94 -1.56 -18.17
CA GLN A 149 43.57 -2.67 -18.90
C GLN A 149 43.52 -2.48 -20.41
N PHE A 150 42.41 -1.97 -20.94
CA PHE A 150 42.22 -1.79 -22.37
C PHE A 150 42.41 -0.34 -22.83
N ASN A 151 42.69 0.58 -21.91
CA ASN A 151 42.84 2.02 -22.15
C ASN A 151 41.66 2.63 -22.94
N ILE A 152 40.44 2.23 -22.58
CA ILE A 152 39.18 2.61 -23.24
C ILE A 152 38.53 3.76 -22.44
N SER A 153 37.88 4.71 -23.13
CA SER A 153 37.12 5.79 -22.47
C SER A 153 35.75 5.33 -21.92
N ASP A 154 35.17 6.09 -21.00
CA ASP A 154 33.84 5.77 -20.44
C ASP A 154 32.75 5.78 -21.54
N GLU A 155 32.86 6.68 -22.51
CA GLU A 155 31.97 6.76 -23.66
C GLU A 155 32.04 5.49 -24.52
N GLN A 156 33.25 5.02 -24.84
CA GLN A 156 33.44 3.79 -25.60
C GLN A 156 32.93 2.56 -24.84
N LEU A 157 33.15 2.47 -23.52
CA LEU A 157 32.57 1.39 -22.70
C LEU A 157 31.04 1.41 -22.73
N SER A 158 30.43 2.60 -22.60
CA SER A 158 28.97 2.75 -22.64
C SER A 158 28.39 2.39 -24.02
N ASN A 159 29.09 2.77 -25.10
CA ASN A 159 28.73 2.42 -26.48
C ASN A 159 28.85 0.92 -26.74
N ASN A 160 29.80 0.25 -26.08
CA ASN A 160 29.94 -1.21 -26.08
C ASN A 160 28.93 -1.90 -25.14
N GLY A 161 27.98 -1.16 -24.56
CA GLY A 161 26.94 -1.70 -23.69
C GLY A 161 27.41 -2.05 -22.27
N ILE A 162 28.58 -1.57 -21.84
CA ILE A 162 29.09 -1.77 -20.48
C ILE A 162 28.71 -0.55 -19.64
N LEU A 163 27.88 -0.80 -18.64
CA LEU A 163 27.36 0.20 -17.72
C LEU A 163 28.00 0.00 -16.34
N LYS A 164 28.21 1.11 -15.63
CA LYS A 164 28.79 1.11 -14.29
C LYS A 164 27.68 1.15 -13.25
N ILE A 165 27.71 0.22 -12.28
CA ILE A 165 26.88 0.30 -11.08
C ILE A 165 27.46 1.37 -10.16
N HIS A 166 26.60 2.24 -9.64
CA HIS A 166 26.99 3.27 -8.72
C HIS A 166 27.47 2.65 -7.38
N PRO A 167 28.59 3.11 -6.79
CA PRO A 167 29.15 2.52 -5.57
C PRO A 167 28.22 2.57 -4.37
N GLU A 168 27.35 3.59 -4.33
CA GLU A 168 26.42 3.80 -3.22
C GLU A 168 25.10 3.03 -3.38
N PHE A 169 24.93 2.30 -4.49
CA PHE A 169 23.75 1.46 -4.71
C PHE A 169 23.67 0.34 -3.66
N ARG A 170 22.51 0.22 -3.03
CA ARG A 170 22.20 -0.82 -2.04
C ARG A 170 20.79 -1.35 -2.24
N ILE A 171 20.60 -2.61 -1.88
CA ILE A 171 19.29 -3.27 -1.92
C ILE A 171 18.83 -3.53 -0.48
N ILE A 172 17.60 -3.13 -0.17
CA ILE A 172 16.95 -3.43 1.10
C ILE A 172 15.65 -4.19 0.80
N ALA A 173 15.56 -5.43 1.25
CA ALA A 173 14.34 -6.22 1.11
C ALA A 173 13.43 -6.08 2.34
N ILE A 174 12.11 -6.08 2.15
CA ILE A 174 11.12 -6.06 3.24
C ILE A 174 10.20 -7.26 3.08
N GLY A 175 10.06 -8.04 4.17
CA GLY A 175 9.34 -9.31 4.17
C GLY A 175 8.42 -9.52 5.37
N GLU A 176 7.56 -10.52 5.24
CA GLU A 176 6.82 -11.13 6.35
C GLU A 176 7.51 -12.43 6.74
N PRO A 177 7.47 -12.81 8.04
CA PRO A 177 8.01 -14.10 8.46
C PRO A 177 7.25 -15.23 7.76
N PRO A 178 7.90 -16.38 7.48
CA PRO A 178 7.22 -17.53 6.91
C PRO A 178 6.07 -17.97 7.83
N SER A 179 4.88 -18.15 7.26
CA SER A 179 3.74 -18.68 8.00
C SER A 179 3.65 -20.18 7.80
N LEU A 180 3.56 -20.93 8.90
CA LEU A 180 3.32 -22.37 8.89
C LEU A 180 1.97 -22.72 8.25
N GLN A 181 1.01 -21.80 8.26
CA GLN A 181 -0.35 -22.03 7.74
C GLN A 181 -0.42 -22.05 6.21
N THR A 182 0.45 -21.28 5.52
CA THR A 182 0.43 -21.18 4.05
C THR A 182 1.29 -22.23 3.36
N GLY A 183 2.09 -23.00 4.10
CA GLY A 183 3.00 -24.02 3.55
C GLY A 183 4.18 -23.48 2.72
N VAL A 184 4.13 -22.21 2.29
CA VAL A 184 5.19 -21.56 1.51
C VAL A 184 6.25 -21.00 2.45
N ASN A 185 7.38 -21.70 2.55
CA ASN A 185 8.60 -21.14 3.13
C ASN A 185 9.43 -20.48 2.02
N TRP A 186 9.37 -19.16 1.93
CA TRP A 186 10.12 -18.38 0.95
C TRP A 186 11.60 -18.19 1.35
N MET A 187 11.97 -18.46 2.61
CA MET A 187 13.35 -18.36 3.10
C MET A 187 14.13 -19.64 2.78
N SER A 188 14.36 -19.88 1.49
CA SER A 188 15.23 -20.96 1.04
C SER A 188 16.71 -20.61 1.30
N PRO A 189 17.65 -21.59 1.30
CA PRO A 189 19.08 -21.33 1.45
C PRO A 189 19.63 -20.29 0.47
N GLU A 190 19.07 -20.24 -0.74
CA GLU A 190 19.41 -19.25 -1.76
C GLU A 190 19.00 -17.84 -1.33
N VAL A 191 17.79 -17.66 -0.79
CA VAL A 191 17.34 -16.34 -0.33
C VAL A 191 18.10 -15.92 0.94
N LEU A 192 18.41 -16.88 1.81
CA LEU A 192 19.17 -16.63 3.04
C LEU A 192 20.62 -16.18 2.77
N SER A 193 21.21 -16.60 1.65
CA SER A 193 22.57 -16.16 1.29
C SER A 193 22.62 -14.77 0.67
N LEU A 194 21.50 -14.23 0.18
CA LEU A 194 21.45 -12.89 -0.42
C LEU A 194 21.57 -11.76 0.60
N PHE A 195 21.02 -11.92 1.81
CA PHE A 195 20.80 -10.78 2.71
C PHE A 195 21.28 -11.07 4.13
N ILE A 196 21.70 -10.01 4.82
CA ILE A 196 21.71 -10.00 6.29
C ILE A 196 20.27 -9.78 6.77
N PHE A 197 19.76 -10.60 7.69
CA PHE A 197 18.38 -10.51 8.15
C PHE A 197 18.25 -9.76 9.47
N HIS A 198 17.31 -8.82 9.53
CA HIS A 198 16.88 -8.12 10.73
C HIS A 198 15.41 -8.43 11.02
N GLU A 199 15.10 -8.61 12.30
CA GLU A 199 13.72 -8.84 12.76
C GLU A 199 13.10 -7.54 13.30
N ALA A 200 12.06 -7.06 12.63
CA ALA A 200 11.17 -6.02 13.14
C ALA A 200 10.09 -6.64 14.01
N LYS A 201 10.20 -6.48 15.33
CA LYS A 201 9.21 -6.97 16.30
C LYS A 201 7.92 -6.16 16.24
N ALA A 202 6.83 -6.77 16.71
CA ALA A 202 5.59 -6.03 16.97
C ALA A 202 5.82 -5.02 18.11
N LEU A 203 5.25 -3.82 17.97
CA LEU A 203 5.38 -2.78 18.98
C LEU A 203 4.71 -3.19 20.29
N SER A 204 5.35 -2.84 21.40
CA SER A 204 4.77 -3.02 22.72
C SER A 204 3.58 -2.06 22.92
N LYS A 205 2.70 -2.38 23.88
CA LYS A 205 1.55 -1.54 24.21
C LYS A 205 1.96 -0.11 24.56
N GLN A 206 3.05 0.03 25.31
CA GLN A 206 3.56 1.34 25.74
C GLN A 206 4.06 2.15 24.54
N GLU A 207 4.78 1.52 23.60
CA GLU A 207 5.22 2.17 22.38
C GLU A 207 4.04 2.58 21.48
N GLU A 208 3.05 1.70 21.28
CA GLU A 208 1.86 2.05 20.49
C GLU A 208 1.09 3.21 21.12
N MET A 209 0.91 3.20 22.44
CA MET A 209 0.29 4.31 23.17
C MET A 209 1.12 5.60 23.05
N HIS A 210 2.45 5.52 23.13
CA HIS A 210 3.31 6.68 22.94
C HIS A 210 3.16 7.28 21.53
N ILE A 211 3.18 6.44 20.50
CA ILE A 211 3.02 6.89 19.11
C ILE A 211 1.65 7.54 18.91
N ILE A 212 0.58 6.91 19.38
CA ILE A 212 -0.79 7.44 19.28
C ILE A 212 -0.89 8.78 20.02
N THR A 213 -0.34 8.87 21.23
CA THR A 213 -0.40 10.09 22.04
C THR A 213 0.35 11.24 21.40
N SER A 214 1.55 10.97 20.87
CA SER A 214 2.37 11.97 20.18
C SER A 214 1.74 12.47 18.88
N GLN A 215 0.98 11.62 18.17
CA GLN A 215 0.34 12.01 16.89
C GLN A 215 -1.05 12.63 17.05
N TYR A 216 -1.88 12.11 17.94
CA TYR A 216 -3.31 12.44 18.03
C TYR A 216 -3.73 13.05 19.38
N GLY A 217 -2.78 13.22 20.30
CA GLY A 217 -3.05 13.75 21.64
C GLY A 217 -3.56 12.71 22.62
N VAL A 218 -4.21 13.16 23.70
CA VAL A 218 -4.59 12.30 24.83
C VAL A 218 -5.52 11.16 24.39
N ILE A 219 -5.13 9.93 24.74
CA ILE A 219 -5.91 8.72 24.46
C ILE A 219 -7.20 8.73 25.28
N SER A 220 -8.34 8.68 24.58
CA SER A 220 -9.64 8.55 25.22
C SER A 220 -9.80 7.15 25.85
N LYS A 221 -10.61 7.02 26.90
CA LYS A 221 -10.91 5.71 27.53
C LYS A 221 -11.38 4.67 26.51
N PRO A 222 -12.25 5.02 25.53
CA PRO A 222 -12.62 4.12 24.45
C PRO A 222 -11.43 3.56 23.66
N LEU A 223 -10.53 4.42 23.20
CA LEU A 223 -9.37 4.00 22.41
C LEU A 223 -8.43 3.11 23.21
N HIS A 224 -8.27 3.35 24.52
CA HIS A 224 -7.50 2.47 25.39
C HIS A 224 -8.04 1.03 25.41
N ARG A 225 -9.38 0.86 25.46
CA ARG A 225 -9.99 -0.49 25.41
C ARG A 225 -9.76 -1.20 24.08
N ILE A 226 -9.71 -0.47 22.96
CA ILE A 226 -9.40 -1.04 21.64
C ILE A 226 -7.93 -1.49 21.59
N ILE A 227 -7.01 -0.70 22.17
CA ILE A 227 -5.59 -1.08 22.28
C ILE A 227 -5.46 -2.33 23.17
N ASP A 228 -6.18 -2.38 24.30
CA ASP A 228 -6.22 -3.57 25.16
C ASP A 228 -6.69 -4.82 24.40
N LEU A 229 -7.80 -4.69 23.64
CA LEU A 229 -8.30 -5.76 22.79
C LEU A 229 -7.25 -6.24 21.79
N ALA A 230 -6.55 -5.32 21.12
CA ALA A 230 -5.51 -5.67 20.15
C ALA A 230 -4.41 -6.52 20.79
N HIS A 231 -3.92 -6.13 21.97
CA HIS A 231 -2.88 -6.87 22.67
C HIS A 231 -3.37 -8.21 23.24
N LEU A 232 -4.60 -8.29 23.73
CA LEU A 232 -5.21 -9.54 24.16
C LEU A 232 -5.32 -10.54 23.01
N LEU A 233 -5.72 -10.08 21.82
CA LEU A 233 -5.79 -10.94 20.63
C LEU A 233 -4.40 -11.40 20.16
N ARG A 234 -3.39 -10.53 20.19
CA ARG A 234 -2.00 -10.88 19.81
C ARG A 234 -1.38 -11.94 20.71
N LEU A 235 -1.71 -11.92 22.00
CA LEU A 235 -1.20 -12.85 23.01
C LEU A 235 -2.09 -14.08 23.22
N ASN A 236 -3.23 -14.15 22.54
CA ASN A 236 -4.19 -15.24 22.73
C ASN A 236 -3.61 -16.59 22.25
N GLN A 237 -3.92 -17.65 22.99
CA GLN A 237 -3.52 -19.01 22.65
C GLN A 237 -4.40 -19.62 21.57
N ASP A 238 -5.66 -19.17 21.45
CA ASP A 238 -6.58 -19.63 20.40
C ASP A 238 -6.09 -19.13 19.03
N PRO A 239 -5.74 -20.03 18.09
CA PRO A 239 -5.32 -19.67 16.74
C PRO A 239 -6.37 -18.83 15.99
N ALA A 240 -7.67 -19.05 16.22
CA ALA A 240 -8.73 -18.29 15.57
C ALA A 240 -8.69 -16.82 15.98
N LEU A 241 -8.63 -16.55 17.29
CA LEU A 241 -8.53 -15.18 17.83
C LEU A 241 -7.19 -14.52 17.49
N ARG A 242 -6.10 -15.29 17.50
CA ARG A 242 -4.78 -14.78 17.12
C ARG A 242 -4.71 -14.37 15.65
N ASN A 243 -5.39 -15.10 14.76
CA ASN A 243 -5.51 -14.70 13.36
C ASN A 243 -6.31 -13.39 13.20
N LEU A 244 -7.29 -13.13 14.07
CA LEU A 244 -8.01 -11.87 14.08
C LEU A 244 -7.14 -10.69 14.50
N ALA A 245 -6.09 -10.89 15.28
CA ALA A 245 -5.19 -9.82 15.75
C ALA A 245 -4.59 -8.99 14.60
N GLY A 246 -4.44 -9.57 13.40
CA GLY A 246 -4.00 -8.86 12.20
C GLY A 246 -4.92 -7.70 11.78
N HIS A 247 -6.21 -7.75 12.12
CA HIS A 247 -7.18 -6.68 11.84
C HIS A 247 -6.89 -5.44 12.70
N LEU A 248 -6.38 -5.61 13.93
CA LEU A 248 -5.94 -4.53 14.82
C LEU A 248 -4.41 -4.36 14.78
N SER A 249 -3.86 -4.28 13.57
CA SER A 249 -2.47 -3.86 13.38
C SER A 249 -2.25 -2.43 13.90
N THR A 250 -1.00 -2.05 14.19
CA THR A 250 -0.66 -0.67 14.61
C THR A 250 -1.20 0.36 13.62
N ARG A 251 -1.13 0.08 12.31
CA ARG A 251 -1.72 0.94 11.27
C ARG A 251 -3.22 1.15 11.46
N GLN A 252 -3.96 0.08 11.79
CA GLN A 252 -5.40 0.19 12.02
C GLN A 252 -5.71 0.95 13.31
N LEU A 253 -4.93 0.74 14.38
CA LEU A 253 -5.07 1.50 15.63
C LEU A 253 -4.85 3.01 15.40
N LEU A 254 -3.87 3.39 14.59
CA LEU A 254 -3.64 4.80 14.21
C LEU A 254 -4.80 5.36 13.38
N ARG A 255 -5.39 4.57 12.47
CA ARG A 255 -6.59 4.98 11.71
C ARG A 255 -7.79 5.21 12.61
N ILE A 256 -8.02 4.30 13.58
CA ILE A 256 -9.10 4.44 14.57
C ILE A 256 -8.85 5.68 15.43
N ALA A 257 -7.63 5.88 15.92
CA ALA A 257 -7.26 7.06 16.71
C ALA A 257 -7.50 8.38 15.95
N SER A 258 -7.03 8.46 14.70
CA SER A 258 -7.25 9.61 13.82
C SER A 258 -8.73 9.91 13.61
N ARG A 259 -9.55 8.86 13.42
CA ARG A 259 -11.00 9.00 13.28
C ARG A 259 -11.65 9.53 14.55
N MET A 260 -11.34 8.93 15.71
CA MET A 260 -11.92 9.30 17.00
C MET A 260 -11.55 10.72 17.43
N GLN A 261 -10.38 11.22 17.01
CA GLN A 261 -9.96 12.60 17.27
C GLN A 261 -10.81 13.60 16.47
N LYS A 262 -11.12 13.29 15.21
CA LYS A 262 -11.82 14.21 14.29
C LYS A 262 -13.34 14.12 14.38
N TYR A 263 -13.86 12.91 14.60
CA TYR A 263 -15.27 12.62 14.73
C TYR A 263 -15.45 11.92 16.07
N SER A 264 -16.00 12.64 17.05
CA SER A 264 -16.38 12.10 18.36
C SER A 264 -17.57 11.15 18.20
N SER A 265 -17.28 9.95 17.68
CA SER A 265 -18.21 8.83 17.60
C SER A 265 -17.94 7.93 18.79
N ASP A 266 -18.85 7.92 19.76
CA ASP A 266 -18.69 7.21 21.03
C ASP A 266 -19.00 5.70 20.95
N ASP A 267 -19.47 5.20 19.79
CA ASP A 267 -19.79 3.77 19.65
C ASP A 267 -18.55 2.92 19.33
N LEU A 268 -17.98 2.39 20.41
CA LEU A 268 -16.90 1.41 20.40
C LEU A 268 -17.28 0.10 19.72
N TYR A 269 -18.49 -0.38 19.96
CA TYR A 269 -18.93 -1.69 19.49
C TYR A 269 -19.08 -1.64 17.97
N ASP A 270 -19.67 -0.57 17.43
CA ASP A 270 -19.77 -0.36 15.99
C ASP A 270 -18.41 -0.28 15.29
N THR A 271 -17.43 0.36 15.92
CA THR A 271 -16.06 0.45 15.40
C THR A 271 -15.42 -0.94 15.32
N ILE A 272 -15.61 -1.77 16.34
CA ILE A 272 -15.13 -3.17 16.39
C ILE A 272 -15.87 -4.01 15.35
N GLN A 273 -17.19 -3.90 15.28
CA GLN A 273 -18.04 -4.62 14.34
C GLN A 273 -17.60 -4.36 12.89
N ALA A 274 -17.32 -3.11 12.55
CA ALA A 274 -16.81 -2.73 11.24
C ALA A 274 -15.38 -3.22 11.00
N THR A 275 -14.48 -3.08 12.00
CA THR A 275 -13.06 -3.46 11.86
C THR A 275 -12.87 -4.96 11.66
N PHE A 276 -13.64 -5.79 12.36
CA PHE A 276 -13.57 -7.25 12.25
C PHE A 276 -14.58 -7.83 11.26
N MET A 277 -15.44 -7.01 10.67
CA MET A 277 -16.55 -7.45 9.84
C MET A 277 -17.36 -8.56 10.53
N MET A 278 -17.71 -8.37 11.81
CA MET A 278 -18.17 -9.46 12.70
C MET A 278 -19.35 -10.26 12.14
N LYS A 279 -20.21 -9.63 11.33
CA LYS A 279 -21.34 -10.28 10.65
C LYS A 279 -20.92 -11.39 9.67
N PHE A 280 -19.72 -11.32 9.13
CA PHE A 280 -19.16 -12.27 8.16
C PHE A 280 -18.20 -13.30 8.78
N LEU A 281 -17.94 -13.19 10.09
CA LEU A 281 -17.11 -14.17 10.79
C LEU A 281 -17.85 -15.51 10.97
N PRO A 282 -17.13 -16.65 10.96
CA PRO A 282 -17.68 -17.93 11.38
C PRO A 282 -18.28 -17.83 12.80
N SER A 283 -19.38 -18.54 13.06
CA SER A 283 -20.14 -18.45 14.33
C SER A 283 -19.25 -18.61 15.56
N LEU A 284 -18.42 -19.66 15.60
CA LEU A 284 -17.52 -19.95 16.71
C LEU A 284 -16.52 -18.81 16.96
N THR A 285 -15.91 -18.30 15.88
CA THR A 285 -14.93 -17.20 15.96
C THR A 285 -15.60 -15.89 16.39
N ARG A 286 -16.82 -15.65 15.93
CA ARG A 286 -17.62 -14.49 16.32
C ARG A 286 -17.97 -14.56 17.81
N GLU A 287 -18.46 -15.68 18.30
CA GLU A 287 -18.80 -15.88 19.72
C GLU A 287 -17.58 -15.70 20.64
N ALA A 288 -16.43 -16.25 20.24
CA ALA A 288 -15.18 -16.08 20.98
C ALA A 288 -14.72 -14.61 21.02
N LEU A 289 -14.85 -13.89 19.90
CA LEU A 289 -14.54 -12.47 19.83
C LEU A 289 -15.52 -11.65 20.69
N GLU A 290 -16.82 -11.91 20.58
CA GLU A 290 -17.86 -11.24 21.36
C GLU A 290 -17.64 -11.41 22.87
N THR A 291 -17.31 -12.62 23.31
CA THR A 291 -16.96 -12.90 24.72
C THR A 291 -15.76 -12.07 25.16
N THR A 292 -14.73 -11.98 24.31
CA THR A 292 -13.52 -11.18 24.60
C THR A 292 -13.82 -9.68 24.69
N VAL A 293 -14.68 -9.18 23.80
CA VAL A 293 -15.11 -7.78 23.73
C VAL A 293 -15.98 -7.43 24.96
N GLN A 294 -16.89 -8.32 25.35
CA GLN A 294 -17.73 -8.17 26.54
C GLN A 294 -16.91 -8.15 27.83
N ASN A 295 -15.86 -9.00 27.92
CA ASN A 295 -14.95 -9.01 29.07
C ASN A 295 -14.18 -7.69 29.26
N LEU A 296 -14.00 -6.91 28.18
CA LEU A 296 -13.43 -5.55 28.23
C LEU A 296 -14.47 -4.47 28.55
N GLY A 297 -15.71 -4.86 28.83
CA GLY A 297 -16.82 -3.96 29.13
C GLY A 297 -17.29 -3.17 27.92
N ILE A 298 -17.12 -3.70 26.70
CA ILE A 298 -17.65 -3.12 25.47
C ILE A 298 -18.92 -3.89 25.11
N THR A 299 -20.05 -3.20 25.12
CA THR A 299 -21.38 -3.78 24.87
C THR A 299 -22.03 -3.14 23.65
N SER A 300 -22.87 -3.91 22.95
CA SER A 300 -23.73 -3.37 21.89
C SER A 300 -24.68 -2.32 22.49
N ASN A 301 -24.74 -1.14 21.89
CA ASN A 301 -25.83 -0.19 22.14
C ASN A 301 -26.99 -0.53 21.20
N ASP A 302 -27.87 -1.44 21.62
CA ASP A 302 -29.06 -1.82 20.82
C ASP A 302 -30.07 -0.67 20.61
N GLN A 303 -29.85 0.50 21.22
CA GLN A 303 -30.74 1.67 21.11
C GLN A 303 -30.57 2.49 19.81
N SER A 304 -29.56 2.24 18.98
CA SER A 304 -29.30 3.00 17.74
C SER A 304 -30.27 2.71 16.58
N LEU A 305 -31.14 1.69 16.73
CA LEU A 305 -32.14 1.31 15.72
C LEU A 305 -33.39 2.21 15.70
N LEU A 306 -33.55 3.12 16.67
CA LEU A 306 -34.69 4.06 16.79
C LEU A 306 -34.32 5.53 16.53
N GLU A 307 -33.25 5.77 15.79
CA GLU A 307 -32.75 7.13 15.53
C GLU A 307 -33.48 7.82 14.37
N GLU A 308 -33.75 9.11 14.56
CA GLU A 308 -34.38 10.05 13.62
C GLU A 308 -33.76 10.01 12.20
N PRO A 309 -34.53 10.34 11.16
CA PRO A 309 -33.99 10.43 9.81
C PRO A 309 -32.86 11.46 9.76
N LEU A 310 -31.68 11.04 9.29
CA LEU A 310 -30.57 11.96 9.04
C LEU A 310 -30.95 12.93 7.93
N GLU A 311 -30.75 14.23 8.18
CA GLU A 311 -30.84 15.23 7.15
C GLU A 311 -29.54 15.29 6.32
N TYR A 312 -29.69 15.54 5.03
CA TYR A 312 -28.57 15.91 4.18
C TYR A 312 -28.96 17.06 3.25
N GLY A 313 -27.98 17.87 2.88
CA GLY A 313 -28.21 19.02 2.02
C GLY A 313 -26.93 19.73 1.65
N THR A 314 -26.97 20.48 0.56
CA THR A 314 -25.85 21.33 0.15
C THR A 314 -26.24 22.79 0.29
N VAL A 315 -25.52 23.54 1.12
CA VAL A 315 -25.72 24.97 1.32
C VAL A 315 -24.39 25.68 1.10
N ASN A 316 -24.37 26.70 0.23
CA ASN A 316 -23.17 27.48 -0.09
C ASN A 316 -21.96 26.64 -0.55
N GLY A 317 -22.19 25.54 -1.27
CA GLY A 317 -21.14 24.63 -1.74
C GLY A 317 -20.55 23.73 -0.65
N ILE A 318 -21.19 23.64 0.51
CA ILE A 318 -20.84 22.70 1.59
C ILE A 318 -21.96 21.66 1.68
N LEU A 319 -21.61 20.40 1.46
CA LEU A 319 -22.44 19.25 1.69
C LEU A 319 -22.46 18.94 3.19
N THR A 320 -23.64 18.76 3.76
CA THR A 320 -23.85 18.23 5.11
C THR A 320 -24.58 16.90 4.99
N ILE A 321 -24.08 15.85 5.63
CA ILE A 321 -24.77 14.57 5.82
C ILE A 321 -24.71 14.27 7.32
N GLY A 322 -25.85 14.27 8.01
CA GLY A 322 -25.88 14.13 9.45
C GLY A 322 -25.10 15.25 10.15
N ALA A 323 -24.13 14.86 10.98
CA ALA A 323 -23.23 15.80 11.67
C ALA A 323 -22.01 16.20 10.84
N THR A 324 -21.75 15.48 9.74
CA THR A 324 -20.51 15.60 8.97
C THR A 324 -20.66 16.60 7.82
N LYS A 325 -19.67 17.50 7.67
CA LYS A 325 -19.67 18.55 6.63
C LYS A 325 -18.45 18.45 5.72
N ALA A 326 -18.64 18.63 4.42
CA ALA A 326 -17.58 18.59 3.42
C ALA A 326 -17.80 19.62 2.30
N PRO A 327 -16.72 20.25 1.78
CA PRO A 327 -16.84 21.08 0.59
C PRO A 327 -17.19 20.23 -0.63
N VAL A 328 -18.16 20.68 -1.42
CA VAL A 328 -18.51 20.08 -2.71
C VAL A 328 -17.41 20.41 -3.71
N PHE A 329 -16.94 19.38 -4.41
CA PHE A 329 -15.86 19.53 -5.38
C PHE A 329 -16.33 20.34 -6.59
N LYS A 330 -15.49 21.23 -7.11
CA LYS A 330 -15.77 21.94 -8.36
C LYS A 330 -15.06 21.21 -9.49
N THR A 331 -15.83 20.55 -10.35
CA THR A 331 -15.30 19.84 -11.52
C THR A 331 -15.73 20.51 -12.81
N VAL A 332 -14.82 20.53 -13.79
CA VAL A 332 -15.12 20.89 -15.19
C VAL A 332 -15.69 19.68 -15.95
N ASN A 333 -15.40 18.46 -15.45
CA ASN A 333 -15.81 17.19 -16.06
C ASN A 333 -17.14 16.70 -15.48
N ALA A 334 -18.21 17.48 -15.64
CA ALA A 334 -19.54 17.14 -15.10
C ALA A 334 -20.09 15.81 -15.64
N THR A 335 -19.73 15.42 -16.86
CA THR A 335 -20.15 14.15 -17.48
C THR A 335 -19.59 12.91 -16.78
N LYS A 336 -18.50 13.05 -16.00
CA LYS A 336 -17.92 11.97 -15.20
C LYS A 336 -18.46 11.91 -13.79
N VAL A 337 -19.29 12.88 -13.38
CA VAL A 337 -20.01 12.82 -12.12
C VAL A 337 -21.24 11.94 -12.32
N PRO A 338 -21.45 10.90 -11.49
CA PRO A 338 -22.66 10.08 -11.60
C PRO A 338 -23.92 10.93 -11.43
N ASN A 339 -24.96 10.61 -12.18
CA ASN A 339 -26.30 11.14 -11.97
C ASN A 339 -27.25 9.93 -11.96
N ILE A 340 -27.77 9.59 -10.79
CA ILE A 340 -28.56 8.38 -10.61
C ILE A 340 -29.87 8.68 -9.90
N LEU A 341 -30.91 7.94 -10.28
CA LEU A 341 -32.13 7.91 -9.49
C LEU A 341 -31.85 7.15 -8.20
N PHE A 342 -31.83 7.87 -7.08
CA PHE A 342 -31.60 7.33 -5.76
C PHE A 342 -32.77 7.65 -4.84
N TYR A 343 -33.22 6.65 -4.08
CA TYR A 343 -34.25 6.82 -3.06
C TYR A 343 -33.58 6.77 -1.69
N ASP A 344 -33.87 7.77 -0.87
CA ASP A 344 -33.20 7.93 0.41
C ASP A 344 -33.71 6.90 1.41
N VAL A 345 -32.78 6.05 1.84
CA VAL A 345 -32.98 5.06 2.91
C VAL A 345 -32.13 5.51 4.09
N PRO A 346 -32.67 5.65 5.32
CA PRO A 346 -31.91 6.14 6.47
C PRO A 346 -30.61 5.39 6.74
N GLN A 347 -30.61 4.06 6.53
CA GLN A 347 -29.41 3.22 6.67
C GLN A 347 -28.32 3.58 5.64
N HIS A 348 -28.70 3.91 4.40
CA HIS A 348 -27.75 4.33 3.37
C HIS A 348 -27.19 5.72 3.67
N LEU A 349 -27.99 6.63 4.22
CA LEU A 349 -27.52 7.96 4.64
C LEU A 349 -26.48 7.86 5.76
N ARG A 350 -26.71 7.00 6.78
CA ARG A 350 -25.72 6.72 7.84
C ARG A 350 -24.43 6.15 7.28
N LEU A 351 -24.54 5.21 6.34
CA LEU A 351 -23.37 4.66 5.67
C LEU A 351 -22.61 5.75 4.89
N MET A 352 -23.31 6.59 4.13
CA MET A 352 -22.68 7.69 3.38
C MET A 352 -22.03 8.72 4.29
N GLU A 353 -22.59 9.00 5.48
CA GLU A 353 -21.92 9.83 6.48
C GLU A 353 -20.60 9.19 6.93
N ARG A 354 -20.59 7.88 7.23
CA ARG A 354 -19.35 7.16 7.59
C ARG A 354 -18.33 7.17 6.45
N LEU A 355 -18.78 6.95 5.20
CA LEU A 355 -17.92 7.05 4.02
C LEU A 355 -17.35 8.45 3.86
N LEU A 356 -18.15 9.50 4.13
CA LEU A 356 -17.70 10.88 4.07
C LEU A 356 -16.58 11.16 5.09
N GLN A 357 -16.76 10.68 6.32
CA GLN A 357 -15.77 10.81 7.39
C GLN A 357 -14.43 10.18 6.99
N ASP A 358 -14.46 8.94 6.51
CA ASP A 358 -13.26 8.19 6.09
C ASP A 358 -12.61 8.79 4.84
N PHE A 359 -13.42 9.26 3.88
CA PHE A 359 -12.95 9.95 2.68
C PHE A 359 -12.23 11.25 3.02
N GLN A 360 -12.75 12.04 3.96
CA GLN A 360 -12.13 13.28 4.45
C GLN A 360 -10.87 13.05 5.29
N LEU A 361 -10.67 11.83 5.82
CA LEU A 361 -9.42 11.41 6.45
C LEU A 361 -8.38 10.92 5.43
N GLY A 362 -8.72 10.93 4.13
CA GLY A 362 -7.85 10.46 3.05
C GLY A 362 -7.75 8.94 2.95
N GLN A 363 -8.69 8.20 3.56
CA GLN A 363 -8.69 6.75 3.54
C GLN A 363 -9.31 6.22 2.24
N HIS A 364 -8.83 5.06 1.77
CA HIS A 364 -9.51 4.30 0.71
C HIS A 364 -10.70 3.57 1.30
N LEU A 365 -11.78 3.53 0.52
CA LEU A 365 -13.05 2.97 0.96
C LEU A 365 -13.21 1.57 0.36
N LEU A 366 -13.65 0.62 1.17
CA LEU A 366 -14.04 -0.72 0.73
C LEU A 366 -15.46 -0.99 1.23
N LEU A 367 -16.39 -1.18 0.30
CA LEU A 367 -17.76 -1.55 0.61
C LEU A 367 -17.94 -3.05 0.39
N VAL A 368 -18.16 -3.77 1.49
CA VAL A 368 -18.43 -5.22 1.50
C VAL A 368 -19.89 -5.47 1.84
N GLY A 369 -20.54 -6.39 1.13
CA GLY A 369 -21.90 -6.80 1.45
C GLY A 369 -22.40 -7.97 0.60
N ASN A 370 -23.63 -8.39 0.82
CA ASN A 370 -24.25 -9.41 -0.02
C ASN A 370 -24.52 -8.86 -1.43
N GLN A 371 -24.67 -9.76 -2.41
CA GLN A 371 -25.02 -9.38 -3.78
C GLN A 371 -26.42 -8.75 -3.81
N GLY A 372 -26.61 -7.71 -4.64
CA GLY A 372 -27.92 -7.08 -4.85
C GLY A 372 -28.33 -5.99 -3.86
N VAL A 373 -27.51 -5.68 -2.85
CA VAL A 373 -27.84 -4.65 -1.82
C VAL A 373 -27.66 -3.19 -2.29
N GLY A 374 -27.27 -2.96 -3.55
CA GLY A 374 -27.18 -1.61 -4.12
C GLY A 374 -25.87 -0.85 -3.86
N LYS A 375 -24.76 -1.54 -3.55
CA LYS A 375 -23.44 -0.92 -3.28
C LYS A 375 -23.02 0.10 -4.34
N ASN A 376 -23.14 -0.25 -5.62
CA ASN A 376 -22.79 0.65 -6.73
C ASN A 376 -23.64 1.92 -6.70
N LYS A 377 -24.93 1.82 -6.41
CA LYS A 377 -25.81 2.99 -6.29
C LYS A 377 -25.41 3.88 -5.12
N ILE A 378 -25.00 3.30 -3.99
CA ILE A 378 -24.56 4.07 -2.82
C ILE A 378 -23.27 4.84 -3.15
N VAL A 379 -22.30 4.21 -3.81
CA VAL A 379 -21.06 4.87 -4.24
C VAL A 379 -21.35 5.98 -5.25
N ASP A 380 -22.22 5.72 -6.22
CA ASP A 380 -22.61 6.69 -7.24
C ASP A 380 -23.28 7.91 -6.61
N ARG A 381 -24.22 7.66 -5.69
CA ARG A 381 -24.89 8.72 -4.95
C ARG A 381 -23.91 9.53 -4.11
N PHE A 382 -22.99 8.85 -3.42
CA PHE A 382 -21.96 9.50 -2.62
C PHE A 382 -21.08 10.45 -3.46
N LEU A 383 -20.66 10.01 -4.64
CA LEU A 383 -19.85 10.82 -5.56
C LEU A 383 -20.65 11.94 -6.24
N GLU A 384 -21.93 11.70 -6.54
CA GLU A 384 -22.87 12.72 -7.01
C GLU A 384 -22.99 13.85 -5.97
N LEU A 385 -23.24 13.53 -4.70
CA LEU A 385 -23.37 14.51 -3.62
C LEU A 385 -22.10 15.35 -3.42
N LEU A 386 -20.92 14.73 -3.60
CA LEU A 386 -19.63 15.41 -3.51
C LEU A 386 -19.23 16.12 -4.80
N ASN A 387 -20.00 15.98 -5.89
CA ASN A 387 -19.69 16.44 -7.23
C ASN A 387 -18.28 16.00 -7.69
N ARG A 388 -17.92 14.74 -7.39
CA ARG A 388 -16.61 14.16 -7.67
C ARG A 388 -16.66 13.34 -8.96
N PRO A 389 -15.82 13.66 -9.97
CA PRO A 389 -15.73 12.85 -11.18
C PRO A 389 -15.14 11.47 -10.84
N ARG A 390 -15.67 10.42 -11.48
CA ARG A 390 -15.17 9.06 -11.32
C ARG A 390 -14.54 8.47 -12.57
N GLU A 391 -13.57 7.59 -12.39
CA GLU A 391 -13.20 6.57 -13.36
C GLU A 391 -13.70 5.23 -12.84
N TYR A 392 -14.19 4.36 -13.73
CA TYR A 392 -14.72 3.05 -13.35
C TYR A 392 -13.86 1.95 -13.93
N ILE A 393 -13.58 0.93 -13.11
CA ILE A 393 -12.94 -0.31 -13.53
C ILE A 393 -13.65 -1.49 -12.88
N GLN A 394 -13.93 -2.53 -13.66
CA GLN A 394 -14.46 -3.78 -13.16
C GLN A 394 -13.36 -4.83 -13.25
N LEU A 395 -13.14 -5.57 -12.17
CA LEU A 395 -12.11 -6.61 -12.14
C LEU A 395 -12.69 -7.98 -12.50
N HIS A 396 -11.88 -8.73 -13.22
CA HIS A 396 -12.12 -10.11 -13.61
C HIS A 396 -10.99 -11.02 -13.11
N ARG A 397 -11.23 -12.33 -13.11
CA ARG A 397 -10.24 -13.35 -12.68
C ARG A 397 -8.93 -13.29 -13.48
N ASP A 398 -9.02 -12.93 -14.76
CA ASP A 398 -7.87 -12.82 -15.67
C ASP A 398 -7.26 -11.41 -15.72
N THR A 399 -7.69 -10.51 -14.83
CA THR A 399 -7.09 -9.17 -14.74
C THR A 399 -5.65 -9.32 -14.27
N THR A 400 -4.71 -8.68 -14.95
CA THR A 400 -3.31 -8.68 -14.56
C THR A 400 -2.87 -7.27 -14.17
N VAL A 401 -1.75 -7.16 -13.48
CA VAL A 401 -1.14 -5.85 -13.17
C VAL A 401 -0.91 -5.01 -14.45
N GLN A 402 -0.58 -5.65 -15.56
CA GLN A 402 -0.34 -4.96 -16.84
C GLN A 402 -1.62 -4.33 -17.39
N THR A 403 -2.76 -5.02 -17.33
CA THR A 403 -4.04 -4.46 -17.84
C THR A 403 -4.57 -3.30 -16.99
N LEU A 404 -4.12 -3.21 -15.74
CA LEU A 404 -4.43 -2.10 -14.83
C LEU A 404 -3.58 -0.85 -15.09
N THR A 405 -2.44 -0.95 -15.77
CA THR A 405 -1.57 0.20 -16.04
C THR A 405 -1.79 0.74 -17.44
N VAL A 406 -1.76 -0.12 -18.46
CA VAL A 406 -1.84 0.31 -19.85
C VAL A 406 -2.77 -0.64 -20.62
N GLN A 407 -3.65 -0.06 -21.44
CA GLN A 407 -4.52 -0.84 -22.32
C GLN A 407 -4.08 -0.66 -23.77
N PRO A 408 -3.59 -1.73 -24.44
CA PRO A 408 -3.32 -1.67 -25.86
C PRO A 408 -4.66 -1.62 -26.61
N THR A 409 -4.83 -0.60 -27.44
CA THR A 409 -5.97 -0.44 -28.34
C THR A 409 -5.48 -0.40 -29.77
N VAL A 410 -6.19 -1.03 -30.70
CA VAL A 410 -5.84 -0.92 -32.11
C VAL A 410 -6.69 0.19 -32.72
N LYS A 411 -6.03 1.25 -33.20
CA LYS A 411 -6.67 2.30 -33.99
C LYS A 411 -6.01 2.37 -35.35
N ASP A 412 -6.80 2.23 -36.40
CA ASP A 412 -6.34 2.29 -37.81
C ASP A 412 -5.18 1.31 -38.11
N GLY A 413 -5.18 0.14 -37.46
CA GLY A 413 -4.15 -0.89 -37.64
C GLY A 413 -2.85 -0.66 -36.83
N LEU A 414 -2.74 0.44 -36.09
CA LEU A 414 -1.64 0.74 -35.18
C LEU A 414 -2.04 0.42 -33.73
N LEU A 415 -1.11 -0.17 -32.99
CA LEU A 415 -1.31 -0.50 -31.58
C LEU A 415 -0.97 0.74 -30.74
N ILE A 416 -2.01 1.44 -30.29
CA ILE A 416 -1.93 2.64 -29.47
C ILE A 416 -2.21 2.28 -28.01
N HIS A 417 -1.30 2.66 -27.13
CA HIS A 417 -1.44 2.46 -25.71
C HIS A 417 -2.27 3.59 -25.09
N GLU A 418 -3.46 3.26 -24.60
CA GLU A 418 -4.27 4.20 -23.84
C GLU A 418 -4.04 4.04 -22.34
N ASP A 419 -4.13 5.17 -21.63
CA ASP A 419 -4.10 5.19 -20.18
C ASP A 419 -5.32 4.40 -19.63
N SER A 420 -5.05 3.43 -18.76
CA SER A 420 -6.10 2.70 -18.07
C SER A 420 -6.97 3.66 -17.22
N PRO A 421 -8.18 3.23 -16.80
CA PRO A 421 -8.99 4.00 -15.84
C PRO A 421 -8.22 4.38 -14.57
N LEU A 422 -7.34 3.49 -14.06
CA LEU A 422 -6.48 3.77 -12.92
C LEU A 422 -5.50 4.92 -13.20
N VAL A 423 -4.80 4.87 -14.34
CA VAL A 423 -3.83 5.92 -14.69
C VAL A 423 -4.52 7.26 -14.93
N ARG A 424 -5.68 7.27 -15.59
CA ARG A 424 -6.48 8.50 -15.76
C ARG A 424 -6.93 9.07 -14.42
N ALA A 425 -7.37 8.22 -13.50
CA ALA A 425 -7.80 8.67 -12.19
C ALA A 425 -6.65 9.35 -11.42
N ILE A 426 -5.45 8.78 -11.48
CA ILE A 426 -4.24 9.36 -10.89
C ILE A 426 -3.86 10.69 -11.58
N LYS A 427 -3.85 10.73 -12.91
CA LYS A 427 -3.46 11.94 -13.68
C LYS A 427 -4.40 13.12 -13.47
N TYR A 428 -5.71 12.86 -13.39
CA TYR A 428 -6.73 13.91 -13.31
C TYR A 428 -7.27 14.14 -11.88
N GLY A 429 -6.83 13.35 -10.90
CA GLY A 429 -7.33 13.42 -9.52
C GLY A 429 -8.81 13.03 -9.39
N HIS A 430 -9.29 12.15 -10.28
CA HIS A 430 -10.65 11.60 -10.23
C HIS A 430 -10.71 10.45 -9.20
N VAL A 431 -11.90 10.12 -8.72
CA VAL A 431 -12.08 8.95 -7.84
C VAL A 431 -12.13 7.69 -8.70
N LEU A 432 -11.27 6.71 -8.44
CA LEU A 432 -11.41 5.39 -9.08
C LEU A 432 -12.42 4.55 -8.30
N VAL A 433 -13.43 4.06 -9.00
CA VAL A 433 -14.37 3.06 -8.51
C VAL A 433 -13.97 1.71 -9.09
N ILE A 434 -13.64 0.76 -8.21
CA ILE A 434 -13.24 -0.60 -8.53
C ILE A 434 -14.40 -1.52 -8.17
N ASP A 435 -15.02 -2.15 -9.16
CA ASP A 435 -16.09 -3.13 -8.94
C ASP A 435 -15.56 -4.57 -9.03
N GLU A 436 -16.25 -5.48 -8.36
CA GLU A 436 -15.95 -6.92 -8.29
C GLU A 436 -14.51 -7.21 -7.83
N ALA A 437 -14.06 -6.48 -6.80
CA ALA A 437 -12.69 -6.59 -6.29
C ALA A 437 -12.36 -7.98 -5.72
N ASP A 438 -13.38 -8.74 -5.32
CA ASP A 438 -13.29 -10.14 -4.86
C ASP A 438 -12.96 -11.12 -5.98
N LYS A 439 -13.28 -10.79 -7.23
CA LYS A 439 -13.01 -11.66 -8.39
C LYS A 439 -11.58 -11.54 -8.89
N ALA A 440 -10.88 -10.46 -8.55
CA ALA A 440 -9.48 -10.29 -8.88
C ALA A 440 -8.63 -11.22 -8.02
N PRO A 441 -7.57 -11.83 -8.56
CA PRO A 441 -6.63 -12.56 -7.73
C PRO A 441 -6.01 -11.63 -6.67
N THR A 442 -5.81 -12.16 -5.47
CA THR A 442 -5.44 -11.39 -4.26
C THR A 442 -4.15 -10.58 -4.41
N HIS A 443 -3.30 -10.91 -5.38
CA HIS A 443 -2.09 -10.16 -5.67
C HIS A 443 -2.35 -8.82 -6.38
N ASN A 444 -3.45 -8.65 -7.13
CA ASN A 444 -3.79 -7.40 -7.82
C ASN A 444 -4.18 -6.29 -6.83
N ALA A 445 -4.72 -6.66 -5.66
CA ALA A 445 -4.98 -5.74 -4.57
C ALA A 445 -3.71 -4.97 -4.14
N ASN A 446 -2.52 -5.57 -4.32
CA ASN A 446 -1.25 -4.98 -3.92
C ASN A 446 -0.75 -3.88 -4.85
N LEU A 447 -1.24 -3.83 -6.11
CA LEU A 447 -0.95 -2.72 -7.02
C LEU A 447 -1.65 -1.44 -6.55
N TYR A 448 -2.84 -1.56 -5.99
CA TYR A 448 -3.49 -0.41 -5.37
C TYR A 448 -2.71 0.07 -4.15
N THR A 449 -2.02 -0.85 -3.44
CA THR A 449 -1.08 -0.50 -2.35
C THR A 449 0.13 0.31 -2.85
N SER A 450 0.59 0.09 -4.08
CA SER A 450 1.64 0.93 -4.69
C SER A 450 1.08 2.28 -5.17
N ALA A 451 -0.14 2.31 -5.72
CA ALA A 451 -0.84 3.53 -6.11
C ALA A 451 -1.16 4.44 -4.91
N THR A 452 -1.36 3.88 -3.71
CA THR A 452 -1.53 4.63 -2.46
C THR A 452 -0.39 5.59 -2.16
N TYR A 453 0.84 5.28 -2.61
CA TYR A 453 1.99 6.17 -2.40
C TYR A 453 1.88 7.49 -3.18
N TYR A 454 0.95 7.60 -4.13
CA TYR A 454 0.71 8.79 -4.95
C TYR A 454 -0.49 9.64 -4.49
N CYS A 455 -0.88 9.56 -3.20
CA CYS A 455 -2.01 10.34 -2.63
C CYS A 455 -3.33 10.19 -3.42
N PHE A 456 -3.66 8.95 -3.80
CA PHE A 456 -4.77 8.63 -4.69
C PHE A 456 -5.91 7.92 -3.96
N THR A 457 -7.11 8.53 -3.84
CA THR A 457 -8.27 7.90 -3.18
C THR A 457 -9.09 7.05 -4.15
N PHE A 458 -9.45 5.84 -3.74
CA PHE A 458 -10.29 4.93 -4.52
C PHE A 458 -11.40 4.34 -3.63
N VAL A 459 -12.46 3.88 -4.29
CA VAL A 459 -13.58 3.16 -3.68
C VAL A 459 -13.64 1.78 -4.32
N ALA A 460 -13.47 0.73 -3.53
CA ALA A 460 -13.61 -0.64 -3.97
C ALA A 460 -14.95 -1.23 -3.50
N ILE A 461 -15.55 -2.04 -4.35
CA ILE A 461 -16.82 -2.71 -4.12
C ILE A 461 -16.57 -4.22 -4.25
N SER A 462 -16.98 -4.96 -3.22
CA SER A 462 -16.83 -6.42 -3.10
C SER A 462 -18.12 -7.01 -2.61
#